data_AF-A0A9W7E1Z1-F1
#
_entry.id   AF-A0A9W7E1Z1-F1
#
_cell.length_a   1.000
_cell.length_b   1.000
_cell.length_c   1.000
_cell.angle_alpha   90.00
_cell.angle_beta   90.00
_cell.angle_gamma   90.00
#
_symmetry.space_group_name_H-M   'P 1'
#
loop_
_entity.id
_entity.type
_entity.pdbx_description
1 polymer ?
#
loop_
_entity_poly.entity_id
_entity_poly.type
_entity_poly.pdbx_seq_one_letter_code
_entity_poly.pdbx_strand_id
1 'polypeptide(L)'
;FKKIFLYVDRLYKLVKPTRVLYLAVDGVAPRAKMNQQRSRRFRSSKEAEELMASIVARCVGSEERSDEMNEDEGEKFDSNCITPGTDFMLKLSLAMNKWIEYKIATDPFWKDGATVIFSGPDVPGEGEHKVMDYIRWASEGGDPTYHEDGPLQHVLYGLDADLIMLGLVTHEPKFMLLREKM
;
A
#
# COMPACT_ATOMS: atom_id res chain seq x y z
N PHE A 1 -6.83 -3.95 -10.37
CA PHE A 1 -5.54 -4.61 -10.02
C PHE A 1 -4.40 -4.33 -10.99
N LYS A 2 -4.56 -4.43 -12.33
CA LYS A 2 -3.48 -4.15 -13.30
C LYS A 2 -2.69 -2.85 -13.05
N LYS A 3 -3.38 -1.75 -12.71
CA LYS A 3 -2.74 -0.46 -12.35
C LYS A 3 -1.79 -0.59 -11.15
N ILE A 4 -2.18 -1.34 -10.12
CA ILE A 4 -1.35 -1.62 -8.92
C ILE A 4 -0.09 -2.39 -9.35
N PHE A 5 -0.26 -3.43 -10.17
CA PHE A 5 0.85 -4.26 -10.65
C PHE A 5 1.87 -3.46 -11.46
N LEU A 6 1.40 -2.62 -12.40
CA LEU A 6 2.27 -1.75 -13.18
C LEU A 6 3.01 -0.74 -12.28
N TYR A 7 2.35 -0.26 -11.24
CA TYR A 7 2.96 0.67 -10.29
C TYR A 7 4.05 0.00 -9.45
N VAL A 8 3.80 -1.22 -8.93
CA VAL A 8 4.80 -2.02 -8.23
C VAL A 8 5.98 -2.35 -9.14
N ASP A 9 5.73 -2.75 -10.39
CA ASP A 9 6.79 -3.01 -11.39
C ASP A 9 7.64 -1.77 -11.68
N ARG A 10 7.00 -0.59 -11.78
CA ARG A 10 7.68 0.69 -11.95
C ARG A 10 8.60 0.99 -10.76
N LEU A 11 8.11 0.84 -9.52
CA LEU A 11 8.91 1.05 -8.31
C LEU A 11 10.07 0.06 -8.23
N TYR A 12 9.82 -1.22 -8.50
CA TYR A 12 10.86 -2.26 -8.50
C TYR A 12 11.97 -1.96 -9.50
N LYS A 13 11.62 -1.56 -10.72
CA LYS A 13 12.59 -1.18 -11.78
C LYS A 13 13.31 0.14 -11.51
N LEU A 14 12.69 1.05 -10.76
CA LEU A 14 13.29 2.31 -10.33
C LEU A 14 14.34 2.08 -9.24
N VAL A 15 13.97 1.34 -8.20
CA VAL A 15 14.82 1.10 -7.02
C VAL A 15 15.91 0.06 -7.31
N LYS A 16 15.59 -0.95 -8.13
CA LYS A 16 16.47 -2.08 -8.46
C LYS A 16 17.04 -2.79 -7.23
N PRO A 17 16.16 -3.30 -6.33
CA PRO A 17 16.64 -3.99 -5.12
C PRO A 17 17.44 -5.25 -5.51
N THR A 18 18.51 -5.51 -4.79
CA THR A 18 19.42 -6.64 -5.06
C THR A 18 19.22 -7.83 -4.13
N ARG A 19 18.59 -7.61 -2.98
CA ARG A 19 18.50 -8.61 -1.91
C ARG A 19 17.08 -9.02 -1.59
N VAL A 20 16.24 -8.07 -1.15
CA VAL A 20 14.85 -8.32 -0.76
C VAL A 20 13.92 -7.25 -1.33
N LEU A 21 12.77 -7.68 -1.84
CA LEU A 21 11.58 -6.86 -2.05
C LEU A 21 10.51 -7.32 -1.07
N TYR A 22 10.22 -6.50 -0.05
CA TYR A 22 9.15 -6.77 0.90
C TYR A 22 7.89 -5.98 0.52
N LEU A 23 6.80 -6.69 0.20
CA LEU A 23 5.50 -6.12 -0.16
C LEU A 23 4.53 -6.33 1.00
N ALA A 24 4.27 -5.27 1.78
CA ALA A 24 3.39 -5.32 2.93
C ALA A 24 2.00 -4.73 2.63
N VAL A 25 0.96 -5.53 2.81
CA VAL A 25 -0.44 -5.09 2.78
C VAL A 25 -0.97 -5.08 4.21
N ASP A 26 -1.76 -4.07 4.57
CA ASP A 26 -2.39 -3.99 5.90
C ASP A 26 -3.21 -5.25 6.20
N GLY A 27 -2.97 -5.83 7.37
CA GLY A 27 -3.80 -6.85 7.99
C GLY A 27 -4.57 -6.27 9.18
N VAL A 28 -5.04 -7.15 10.07
CA VAL A 28 -5.77 -6.72 11.26
C VAL A 28 -4.86 -5.89 12.17
N ALA A 29 -5.21 -4.61 12.35
CA ALA A 29 -4.43 -3.64 13.10
C ALA A 29 -4.76 -3.64 14.61
N PRO A 30 -3.90 -3.09 15.48
CA PRO A 30 -4.19 -2.93 16.91
C PRO A 30 -5.40 -2.03 17.17
N ARG A 31 -6.02 -2.20 18.35
CA ARG A 31 -7.24 -1.45 18.73
C ARG A 31 -7.08 0.07 18.63
N ALA A 32 -5.90 0.60 18.96
CA ALA A 32 -5.61 2.03 18.85
C ALA A 32 -5.76 2.53 17.40
N LYS A 33 -5.16 1.81 16.44
CA LYS A 33 -5.30 2.11 15.01
C LYS A 33 -6.72 1.88 14.51
N MET A 34 -7.38 0.80 14.95
CA MET A 34 -8.78 0.54 14.58
C MET A 34 -9.70 1.71 14.95
N ASN A 35 -9.53 2.31 16.12
CA ASN A 35 -10.30 3.49 16.53
C ASN A 35 -10.02 4.68 15.60
N GLN A 36 -8.76 4.91 15.24
CA GLN A 36 -8.38 5.98 14.32
C GLN A 36 -8.97 5.76 12.91
N GLN A 37 -8.85 4.54 12.37
CA GLN A 37 -9.42 4.17 11.07
C GLN A 37 -10.95 4.30 11.07
N ARG A 38 -11.63 3.85 12.13
CA ARG A 38 -13.07 4.02 12.30
C ARG A 38 -13.45 5.49 12.23
N SER A 39 -12.84 6.34 13.03
CA SER A 39 -13.14 7.78 13.02
C SER A 39 -12.86 8.48 11.69
N ARG A 40 -11.87 8.00 10.91
CA ARG A 40 -11.60 8.50 9.56
C ARG A 40 -12.69 8.08 8.57
N ARG A 41 -13.03 6.78 8.54
CA ARG A 41 -14.05 6.23 7.63
C ARG A 41 -15.44 6.85 7.84
N PHE A 42 -15.84 7.02 9.11
CA PHE A 42 -17.12 7.67 9.43
C PHE A 42 -17.19 9.12 8.97
N ARG A 43 -16.09 9.89 9.10
CA ARG A 43 -16.04 11.27 8.62
C ARG A 43 -16.10 11.35 7.09
N SER A 44 -15.32 10.53 6.39
CA SER A 44 -15.33 10.53 4.92
C SER A 44 -16.68 10.14 4.33
N SER A 45 -17.39 9.18 4.95
CA SER A 45 -18.74 8.83 4.52
C SER A 45 -19.73 9.98 4.73
N LYS A 46 -19.65 10.69 5.87
CA LYS A 46 -20.50 11.85 6.15
C LYS A 46 -20.21 13.02 5.21
N GLU A 47 -18.95 13.33 4.98
CA GLU A 47 -18.52 14.39 4.06
C GLU A 47 -18.96 14.08 2.62
N ALA A 48 -18.90 12.80 2.20
CA ALA A 48 -19.39 12.39 0.88
C ALA A 48 -20.92 12.53 0.76
N GLU A 49 -21.67 12.21 1.80
CA GLU A 49 -23.13 12.39 1.85
C GLU A 49 -23.52 13.87 1.81
N GLU A 50 -22.86 14.72 2.62
CA GLU A 50 -23.05 16.17 2.63
C GLU A 50 -22.72 16.80 1.27
N LEU A 51 -21.63 16.37 0.65
CA LEU A 51 -21.25 16.82 -0.69
C LEU A 51 -22.33 16.43 -1.72
N MET A 52 -22.79 15.18 -1.70
CA MET A 52 -23.84 14.71 -2.61
C MET A 52 -25.15 15.48 -2.42
N ALA A 53 -25.57 15.72 -1.17
CA ALA A 53 -26.74 16.53 -0.87
C ALA A 53 -26.60 17.97 -1.38
N SER A 54 -25.41 18.57 -1.27
CA SER A 54 -25.14 19.92 -1.79
C SER A 54 -25.18 20.00 -3.32
N ILE A 55 -24.73 18.95 -4.02
CA ILE A 55 -24.79 18.86 -5.48
C ILE A 55 -26.26 18.78 -5.91
N VAL A 56 -27.05 17.88 -5.29
CA VAL A 56 -28.48 17.74 -5.58
C VAL A 56 -29.23 19.05 -5.32
N ALA A 57 -28.97 19.72 -4.19
CA ALA A 57 -29.61 21.00 -3.87
C ALA A 57 -29.29 22.11 -4.89
N ARG A 58 -28.06 22.14 -5.45
CA ARG A 58 -27.70 23.08 -6.52
C ARG A 58 -28.39 22.75 -7.85
N CYS A 59 -28.53 21.47 -8.18
CA CYS A 59 -29.17 21.04 -9.43
C CYS A 59 -30.69 21.27 -9.44
N VAL A 60 -31.36 21.20 -8.28
CA VAL A 60 -32.83 21.41 -8.18
C VAL A 60 -33.24 22.88 -8.40
N GLY A 61 -32.30 23.83 -8.35
CA GLY A 61 -32.57 25.28 -8.53
C GLY A 61 -32.22 25.87 -9.89
N SER A 62 -31.62 25.11 -10.80
CA SER A 62 -31.23 25.58 -12.14
C SER A 62 -32.08 24.92 -13.22
N GLU A 63 -33.07 25.63 -13.77
CA GLU A 63 -33.86 25.22 -14.94
C GLU A 63 -33.08 25.31 -16.28
N GLU A 64 -31.75 25.30 -16.25
CA GLU A 64 -30.94 25.28 -17.47
C GLU A 64 -30.50 23.85 -17.81
N ARG A 65 -31.02 23.41 -18.96
CA ARG A 65 -30.86 22.14 -19.66
C ARG A 65 -29.57 21.35 -19.36
N SER A 66 -29.81 20.14 -18.84
CA SER A 66 -29.27 18.86 -19.31
C SER A 66 -28.46 18.93 -20.62
N ASP A 67 -27.13 18.85 -20.55
CA ASP A 67 -26.27 18.31 -21.62
C ASP A 67 -24.81 18.04 -21.18
N GLU A 68 -24.44 18.23 -19.89
CA GLU A 68 -23.09 17.88 -19.39
C GLU A 68 -23.10 16.89 -18.20
N MET A 69 -24.12 16.04 -18.09
CA MET A 69 -23.97 14.83 -17.28
C MET A 69 -23.24 13.80 -18.14
N ASN A 70 -21.90 13.90 -18.18
CA ASN A 70 -21.07 12.85 -18.75
C ASN A 70 -21.53 11.50 -18.16
N GLU A 71 -22.09 10.64 -19.01
CA GLU A 71 -22.59 9.29 -18.68
C GLU A 71 -21.48 8.31 -18.25
N ASP A 72 -20.28 8.83 -17.95
CA ASP A 72 -19.07 8.05 -17.67
C ASP A 72 -18.63 8.18 -16.20
N GLU A 73 -19.54 8.52 -15.29
CA GLU A 73 -19.33 8.28 -13.86
C GLU A 73 -19.59 6.80 -13.55
N GLY A 74 -18.68 5.94 -14.01
CA GLY A 74 -18.62 4.55 -13.54
C GLY A 74 -18.69 4.49 -12.01
N GLU A 75 -19.21 3.38 -11.46
CA GLU A 75 -19.40 3.20 -10.02
C GLU A 75 -18.21 3.72 -9.21
N LYS A 76 -18.46 4.76 -8.39
CA LYS A 76 -17.45 5.37 -7.54
C LYS A 76 -16.85 4.30 -6.63
N PHE A 77 -15.54 4.14 -6.68
CA PHE A 77 -14.83 3.13 -5.91
C PHE A 77 -15.01 3.37 -4.39
N ASP A 78 -15.67 2.45 -3.70
CA ASP A 78 -15.81 2.49 -2.23
C ASP A 78 -14.47 2.14 -1.57
N SER A 79 -13.77 3.14 -1.07
CA SER A 79 -12.47 2.98 -0.41
C SER A 79 -12.55 2.18 0.89
N ASN A 80 -13.72 2.02 1.50
CA ASN A 80 -13.88 1.18 2.69
C ASN A 80 -13.61 -0.31 2.39
N CYS A 81 -13.71 -0.73 1.13
CA CYS A 81 -13.35 -2.08 0.72
C CYS A 81 -11.85 -2.38 0.89
N ILE A 82 -11.00 -1.36 1.05
CA ILE A 82 -9.58 -1.49 1.43
C ILE A 82 -9.50 -1.70 2.95
N THR A 83 -9.98 -2.86 3.39
CA THR A 83 -9.95 -3.31 4.78
C THR A 83 -9.76 -4.83 4.80
N PRO A 84 -8.88 -5.38 5.66
CA PRO A 84 -8.75 -6.83 5.81
C PRO A 84 -10.10 -7.50 6.07
N GLY A 85 -10.32 -8.66 5.48
CA GLY A 85 -11.57 -9.43 5.59
C GLY A 85 -12.63 -9.11 4.53
N THR A 86 -12.40 -8.14 3.64
CA THR A 86 -13.28 -7.90 2.48
C THR A 86 -12.93 -8.80 1.29
N ASP A 87 -13.92 -9.07 0.45
CA ASP A 87 -13.72 -9.78 -0.82
C ASP A 87 -12.70 -9.08 -1.73
N PHE A 88 -12.66 -7.75 -1.70
CA PHE A 88 -11.70 -6.97 -2.47
C PHE A 88 -10.27 -7.30 -2.06
N MET A 89 -9.97 -7.30 -0.76
CA MET A 89 -8.62 -7.59 -0.24
C MET A 89 -8.22 -9.05 -0.47
N LEU A 90 -9.17 -9.99 -0.37
CA LEU A 90 -8.92 -11.39 -0.71
C LEU A 90 -8.55 -11.55 -2.20
N LYS A 91 -9.37 -10.97 -3.10
CA LYS A 91 -9.12 -11.00 -4.55
C LYS A 91 -7.80 -10.31 -4.91
N LEU A 92 -7.48 -9.19 -4.26
CA LEU A 92 -6.21 -8.49 -4.44
C LEU A 92 -5.02 -9.37 -4.03
N SER A 93 -5.08 -10.02 -2.86
CA SER A 93 -4.02 -10.89 -2.36
C SER A 93 -3.76 -12.09 -3.30
N LEU A 94 -4.83 -12.76 -3.75
CA LEU A 94 -4.73 -13.86 -4.71
C LEU A 94 -4.14 -13.40 -6.05
N ALA A 95 -4.57 -12.23 -6.53
CA ALA A 95 -4.09 -11.69 -7.80
C ALA A 95 -2.63 -11.21 -7.70
N MET A 96 -2.20 -10.64 -6.57
CA MET A 96 -0.82 -10.25 -6.30
C MET A 96 0.11 -11.47 -6.31
N ASN A 97 -0.22 -12.53 -5.59
CA ASN A 97 0.59 -13.76 -5.57
C ASN A 97 0.79 -14.34 -6.98
N LYS A 98 -0.32 -14.53 -7.73
CA LYS A 98 -0.25 -15.01 -9.12
C LYS A 98 0.55 -14.09 -10.03
N TRP A 99 0.44 -12.78 -9.83
CA TRP A 99 1.19 -11.81 -10.62
C TRP A 99 2.69 -11.84 -10.31
N ILE A 100 3.08 -11.96 -9.03
CA ILE A 100 4.48 -12.11 -8.61
C ILE A 100 5.09 -13.38 -9.21
N GLU A 101 4.39 -14.52 -9.10
CA GLU A 101 4.83 -15.79 -9.71
C GLU A 101 5.04 -15.65 -11.22
N TYR A 102 4.09 -15.02 -11.91
CA TYR A 102 4.20 -14.73 -13.34
C TYR A 102 5.41 -13.84 -13.65
N LYS A 103 5.66 -12.80 -12.85
CA LYS A 103 6.78 -11.87 -13.05
C LYS A 103 8.12 -12.57 -12.86
N ILE A 104 8.29 -13.38 -11.82
CA ILE A 104 9.51 -14.17 -11.57
C ILE A 104 9.74 -15.16 -12.71
N ALA A 105 8.68 -15.76 -13.26
CA ALA A 105 8.81 -16.73 -14.37
C ALA A 105 9.15 -16.09 -15.72
N THR A 106 8.72 -14.85 -15.97
CA THR A 106 8.72 -14.26 -17.33
C THR A 106 9.63 -13.05 -17.50
N ASP A 107 9.97 -12.34 -16.42
CA ASP A 107 10.81 -11.14 -16.47
C ASP A 107 12.19 -11.44 -15.84
N PRO A 108 13.28 -11.42 -16.63
CA PRO A 108 14.63 -11.67 -16.12
C PRO A 108 15.02 -10.76 -14.96
N PHE A 109 14.50 -9.52 -14.92
CA PHE A 109 14.80 -8.58 -13.83
C PHE A 109 14.17 -8.98 -12.49
N TRP A 110 13.06 -9.72 -12.53
CA TRP A 110 12.42 -10.30 -11.35
C TRP A 110 13.02 -11.66 -11.00
N LYS A 111 13.41 -12.43 -12.01
CA LYS A 111 14.02 -13.76 -11.84
C LYS A 111 15.39 -13.69 -11.19
N ASP A 112 16.25 -12.80 -11.70
CA ASP A 112 17.65 -12.66 -11.26
C ASP A 112 17.82 -11.54 -10.23
N GLY A 113 16.71 -10.95 -9.78
CA GLY A 113 16.68 -9.82 -8.86
C GLY A 113 16.55 -10.23 -7.40
N ALA A 114 15.86 -9.39 -6.62
CA ALA A 114 15.68 -9.59 -5.19
C ALA A 114 14.71 -10.73 -4.86
N THR A 115 14.92 -11.37 -3.71
CA THR A 115 13.94 -12.29 -3.11
C THR A 115 12.66 -11.53 -2.78
N VAL A 116 11.52 -11.97 -3.31
CA VAL A 116 10.23 -11.31 -3.09
C VAL A 116 9.51 -11.94 -1.90
N ILE A 117 9.16 -11.12 -0.92
CA ILE A 117 8.35 -11.49 0.24
C ILE A 117 7.04 -10.72 0.16
N PHE A 118 5.93 -11.45 0.05
CA PHE A 118 4.59 -10.85 0.07
C PHE A 118 3.89 -11.14 1.39
N SER A 119 3.62 -10.08 2.16
CA SER A 119 2.84 -10.15 3.39
C SER A 119 1.43 -9.60 3.13
N GLY A 120 0.48 -10.50 2.90
CA GLY A 120 -0.92 -10.18 2.60
C GLY A 120 -1.76 -9.69 3.79
N PRO A 121 -3.06 -9.41 3.54
CA PRO A 121 -4.01 -8.94 4.55
C PRO A 121 -4.40 -10.01 5.58
N ASP A 122 -4.07 -11.27 5.32
CA ASP A 122 -4.24 -12.42 6.21
C ASP A 122 -3.19 -12.46 7.33
N VAL A 123 -2.05 -11.80 7.15
CA VAL A 123 -1.04 -11.61 8.19
C VAL A 123 -1.47 -10.42 9.07
N PRO A 124 -1.63 -10.57 10.40
CA PRO A 124 -1.98 -9.45 11.28
C PRO A 124 -0.92 -8.34 11.30
N GLY A 125 -1.33 -7.11 11.60
CA GLY A 125 -0.45 -5.94 11.70
C GLY A 125 -0.63 -4.93 10.57
N GLU A 126 -0.18 -3.71 10.82
CA GLU A 126 -0.14 -2.63 9.84
C GLU A 126 1.05 -2.81 8.90
N GLY A 127 0.92 -2.48 7.62
CA GLY A 127 1.95 -2.74 6.61
C GLY A 127 3.31 -2.15 6.98
N GLU A 128 3.33 -0.90 7.45
CA GLU A 128 4.56 -0.24 7.91
C GLU A 128 5.20 -0.99 9.09
N HIS A 129 4.41 -1.44 10.06
CA HIS A 129 4.92 -2.17 11.21
C HIS A 129 5.43 -3.57 10.84
N LYS A 130 4.78 -4.27 9.90
CA LYS A 130 5.28 -5.56 9.38
C LYS A 130 6.65 -5.42 8.73
N VAL A 131 6.88 -4.35 7.98
CA VAL A 131 8.20 -4.06 7.39
C VAL A 131 9.22 -3.79 8.49
N MET A 132 8.87 -2.98 9.49
CA MET A 132 9.77 -2.67 10.60
C MET A 132 10.09 -3.91 11.47
N ASP A 133 9.11 -4.80 11.68
CA ASP A 133 9.31 -6.09 12.35
C ASP A 133 10.27 -6.98 11.57
N TYR A 134 10.12 -7.05 10.24
CA TYR A 134 11.03 -7.80 9.38
C TYR A 134 12.46 -7.27 9.45
N ILE A 135 12.65 -5.95 9.38
CA ILE A 135 13.97 -5.32 9.46
C ILE A 135 14.63 -5.63 10.81
N ARG A 136 13.91 -5.48 11.93
CA ARG A 136 14.42 -5.82 13.27
C ARG A 136 14.79 -7.30 13.39
N TRP A 137 13.89 -8.19 13.00
CA TRP A 137 14.14 -9.62 13.04
C TRP A 137 15.40 -9.98 12.23
N ALA A 138 15.54 -9.42 11.02
CA ALA A 138 16.68 -9.70 10.16
C ALA A 138 17.98 -9.15 10.75
N SER A 139 17.97 -7.91 11.28
CA SER A 139 19.16 -7.26 11.85
C SER A 139 19.61 -7.88 13.18
N GLU A 140 18.70 -8.44 13.97
CA GLU A 140 18.95 -9.12 15.25
C GLU A 140 19.37 -10.59 15.09
N GLY A 141 19.68 -11.03 13.86
CA GLY A 141 20.23 -12.35 13.57
C GLY A 141 19.24 -13.38 13.05
N GLY A 142 18.00 -12.97 12.74
CA GLY A 142 17.02 -13.79 12.05
C GLY A 142 17.42 -14.13 10.61
N ASP A 143 18.14 -13.20 9.95
CA ASP A 143 18.80 -13.44 8.67
C ASP A 143 20.33 -13.44 8.90
N PRO A 144 20.99 -14.60 8.91
CA PRO A 144 22.43 -14.71 9.13
C PRO A 144 23.25 -13.92 8.11
N THR A 145 22.69 -13.72 6.92
CA THR A 145 23.38 -13.05 5.83
C THR A 145 23.25 -11.54 5.89
N TYR A 146 22.43 -10.99 6.82
CA TYR A 146 22.04 -9.56 6.84
C TYR A 146 23.21 -8.61 6.92
N HIS A 147 24.25 -8.97 7.68
CA HIS A 147 25.44 -8.15 7.89
C HIS A 147 26.69 -8.69 7.16
N GLU A 148 26.56 -9.74 6.33
CA GLU A 148 27.72 -10.39 5.68
C GLU A 148 28.54 -9.44 4.80
N ASP A 149 27.86 -8.58 4.02
CA ASP A 149 28.48 -7.63 3.10
C ASP A 149 28.57 -6.20 3.68
N GLY A 150 28.40 -6.06 5.00
CA GLY A 150 28.31 -4.76 5.68
C GLY A 150 26.90 -4.13 5.64
N PRO A 151 26.77 -2.82 5.94
CA PRO A 151 25.44 -2.22 6.13
C PRO A 151 24.61 -2.17 4.84
N LEU A 152 23.43 -2.78 4.89
CA LEU A 152 22.43 -2.79 3.82
C LEU A 152 21.84 -1.40 3.59
N GLN A 153 21.47 -1.13 2.34
CA GLN A 153 20.72 0.07 1.98
C GLN A 153 19.23 -0.25 1.90
N HIS A 154 18.46 0.38 2.78
CA HIS A 154 17.02 0.23 2.86
C HIS A 154 16.31 1.36 2.11
N VAL A 155 15.33 0.99 1.30
CA VAL A 155 14.44 1.95 0.62
C VAL A 155 13.00 1.59 0.99
N LEU A 156 12.34 2.47 1.74
CA LEU A 156 10.95 2.29 2.14
C LEU A 156 10.05 3.22 1.33
N TYR A 157 9.06 2.65 0.65
CA TYR A 157 8.06 3.40 -0.07
C TYR A 157 6.79 3.57 0.76
N GLY A 158 6.30 4.80 0.89
CA GLY A 158 5.01 5.10 1.49
C GLY A 158 4.75 6.60 1.62
N LEU A 159 3.50 6.96 1.97
CA LEU A 159 3.05 8.35 2.03
C LEU A 159 2.90 8.90 3.45
N ASP A 160 2.93 8.01 4.45
CA ASP A 160 2.74 8.38 5.84
C ASP A 160 3.96 9.12 6.41
N ALA A 161 3.71 10.13 7.25
CA ALA A 161 4.77 10.90 7.90
C ALA A 161 5.52 10.07 8.96
N ASP A 162 4.84 9.07 9.52
CA ASP A 162 5.36 8.21 10.59
C ASP A 162 6.54 7.36 10.11
N LEU A 163 6.67 7.14 8.79
CA LEU A 163 7.77 6.41 8.16
C LEU A 163 9.14 7.04 8.41
N ILE A 164 9.22 8.36 8.62
CA ILE A 164 10.48 9.03 9.00
C ILE A 164 10.93 8.54 10.37
N MET A 165 10.01 8.57 11.34
CA MET A 165 10.31 8.16 12.71
C MET A 165 10.57 6.66 12.77
N LEU A 166 9.77 5.85 12.08
CA LEU A 166 9.99 4.41 12.01
C LEU A 166 11.35 4.07 11.40
N GLY A 167 11.73 4.74 10.31
CA GLY A 167 13.06 4.59 9.69
C GLY A 167 14.20 4.91 10.67
N LEU A 168 14.09 6.00 11.44
CA LEU A 168 15.09 6.36 12.46
C LEU A 168 15.21 5.32 13.58
N VAL A 169 14.08 4.76 14.03
CA VAL A 169 14.04 3.77 15.11
C VAL A 169 14.58 2.40 14.68
N THR A 170 14.74 2.14 13.38
CA THR A 170 15.44 0.91 12.93
C THR A 170 16.92 0.90 13.31
N HIS A 171 17.53 2.06 13.56
CA HIS A 171 18.97 2.23 13.73
C HIS A 171 19.82 1.75 12.54
N GLU A 172 19.20 1.56 11.37
CA GLU A 172 19.90 1.21 10.13
C GLU A 172 20.63 2.45 9.57
N PRO A 173 21.94 2.37 9.30
CA PRO A 173 22.74 3.53 8.93
C PRO A 173 22.41 4.08 7.53
N LYS A 174 21.87 3.24 6.65
CA LYS A 174 21.52 3.61 5.26
C LYS A 174 20.03 3.37 5.02
N PHE A 175 19.21 4.35 5.38
CA PHE A 175 17.76 4.30 5.23
C PHE A 175 17.25 5.46 4.38
N MET A 176 16.48 5.15 3.33
CA MET A 176 15.89 6.14 2.43
C MET A 176 14.38 5.98 2.35
N LEU A 177 13.66 7.10 2.36
CA LEU A 177 12.24 7.13 2.05
C LEU A 177 12.02 7.52 0.60
N LEU A 178 11.24 6.71 -0.11
CA LEU A 178 10.76 7.01 -1.45
C LEU A 178 9.28 7.39 -1.38
N ARG A 179 8.94 8.54 -1.94
CA ARG A 179 7.56 9.03 -2.01
C ARG A 179 7.32 9.80 -3.30
N GLU A 180 6.07 9.82 -3.74
CA GLU A 180 5.67 10.72 -4.82
C GLU A 180 5.65 12.17 -4.34
N LYS A 181 5.89 13.10 -5.27
CA LYS A 181 5.72 14.53 -5.02
C LYS A 181 4.20 14.80 -4.96
N MET A 182 3.73 15.27 -3.81
CA MET A 182 2.37 15.75 -3.62
C MET A 182 2.19 17.14 -4.25
#